data_AF-A0A139H1R7-F1
#
_entry.id   AF-A0A139H1R7-F1
#
_cell.length_a   1.000
_cell.length_b   1.000
_cell.length_c   1.000
_cell.angle_alpha   90.00
_cell.angle_beta   90.00
_cell.angle_gamma   90.00
#
_symmetry.space_group_name_H-M   'P 1'
#
loop_
_entity.id
_entity.type
_entity.pdbx_description
1 polymer ?
#
loop_
_entity_poly.entity_id
_entity_poly.type
_entity_poly.pdbx_seq_one_letter_code
_entity_poly.pdbx_strand_id
1 'polypeptide(L)'
;MMAGKFTRPYLANLAPKYQSLLDDIESTVAPYRHTFSKPGIPLEEMVVVAVCFNPDRPGTSALKWLVPHFRYYQDMVNFDFSTTRSFGSGRNLRQDFFDAVHKLDVPIMTNKPEQGPAGENRRLVVDADKARVFLGPCRTEPTTPFRFMNLSPEIRNTIYEMALSFPKTGINIRKGYKSQNRVHALTKDNIMSLSPLKRFATPTDYPHNREIALQGRT
;
A
#
# COMPACT_ATOMS: atom_id res chain seq x y z
N MET A 1 -29.34 13.92 -16.55
CA MET A 1 -27.88 14.09 -16.54
C MET A 1 -27.31 13.29 -17.69
N MET A 2 -26.81 13.96 -18.73
CA MET A 2 -26.16 13.27 -19.84
C MET A 2 -24.81 12.76 -19.36
N ALA A 3 -24.57 11.45 -19.40
CA ALA A 3 -23.23 10.90 -19.29
C ALA A 3 -22.46 11.40 -20.51
N GLY A 4 -21.78 12.55 -20.34
CA GLY A 4 -20.92 13.09 -21.37
C GLY A 4 -19.95 11.99 -21.78
N LYS A 5 -20.01 11.57 -23.04
CA LYS A 5 -19.00 10.69 -23.63
C LYS A 5 -17.69 11.47 -23.51
N PHE A 6 -16.93 11.20 -22.45
CA PHE A 6 -15.57 11.67 -22.29
C PHE A 6 -14.79 11.03 -23.43
N THR A 7 -14.71 11.74 -24.54
CA THR A 7 -13.78 11.45 -25.62
C THR A 7 -12.41 11.60 -25.00
N ARG A 8 -11.68 10.50 -24.89
CA ARG A 8 -10.38 10.44 -24.22
C ARG A 8 -9.28 10.59 -25.28
N PRO A 9 -8.86 11.81 -25.65
CA PRO A 9 -7.91 12.02 -26.76
C PRO A 9 -6.55 11.36 -26.52
N TYR A 10 -6.21 11.05 -25.26
CA TYR A 10 -4.93 10.45 -24.88
C TYR A 10 -4.94 8.91 -24.81
N LEU A 11 -6.12 8.28 -24.80
CA LEU A 11 -6.20 6.81 -24.74
C LEU A 11 -6.18 6.14 -26.12
N ALA A 12 -6.27 6.91 -27.21
CA ALA A 12 -6.36 6.37 -28.56
C ALA A 12 -5.16 5.49 -28.99
N ASN A 13 -4.02 5.61 -28.29
CA ASN A 13 -2.81 4.83 -28.54
C ASN A 13 -2.47 3.84 -27.41
N LEU A 14 -3.39 3.58 -26.49
CA LEU A 14 -3.12 2.59 -25.44
C LEU A 14 -3.08 1.19 -26.03
N ALA A 15 -2.11 0.39 -25.56
CA ALA A 15 -2.03 -1.01 -25.93
C ALA A 15 -3.38 -1.70 -25.63
N PRO A 16 -3.88 -2.62 -26.51
CA PRO A 16 -5.17 -3.29 -26.33
C PRO A 16 -5.36 -3.91 -24.94
N LYS A 17 -4.27 -4.39 -24.32
CA LYS A 17 -4.25 -4.93 -22.96
C LYS A 17 -4.72 -3.92 -21.90
N TYR A 18 -4.31 -2.66 -22.02
CA TYR A 18 -4.67 -1.61 -21.07
C TYR A 18 -6.13 -1.20 -21.21
N GLN A 19 -6.66 -1.19 -22.43
CA GLN A 19 -8.08 -0.90 -22.65
C GLN A 19 -8.96 -1.96 -21.97
N SER A 20 -8.64 -3.24 -22.14
CA SER A 20 -9.34 -4.32 -21.43
C SER A 20 -9.29 -4.15 -19.91
N LEU A 21 -8.15 -3.76 -19.33
CA LEU A 21 -8.07 -3.42 -17.91
C LEU A 21 -9.03 -2.28 -17.52
N LEU A 22 -9.11 -1.21 -18.32
CA LEU A 22 -10.01 -0.10 -18.02
C LEU A 22 -11.48 -0.51 -18.08
N ASP A 23 -11.84 -1.40 -19.00
CA ASP A 23 -13.20 -1.94 -19.11
C ASP A 23 -13.53 -2.83 -17.90
N ASP A 24 -12.59 -3.64 -17.43
CA ASP A 24 -12.72 -4.47 -16.23
C ASP A 24 -12.92 -3.59 -14.97
N ILE A 25 -12.08 -2.56 -14.81
CA ILE A 25 -12.19 -1.58 -13.72
C ILE A 25 -13.53 -0.87 -13.78
N GLU A 26 -13.92 -0.39 -14.96
CA GLU A 26 -15.17 0.34 -15.18
C GLU A 26 -16.38 -0.49 -14.72
N SER A 27 -16.43 -1.77 -15.12
CA SER A 27 -17.51 -2.67 -14.73
C SER A 27 -17.61 -2.85 -13.21
N THR A 28 -16.47 -2.85 -12.53
CA THR A 28 -16.37 -3.04 -11.07
C THR A 28 -16.79 -1.78 -10.32
N VAL A 29 -16.38 -0.61 -10.79
CA VAL A 29 -16.60 0.65 -10.05
C VAL A 29 -17.91 1.34 -10.42
N ALA A 30 -18.52 0.99 -11.55
CA ALA A 30 -19.77 1.58 -12.04
C ALA A 30 -20.90 1.62 -10.97
N PRO A 31 -21.14 0.57 -10.15
CA PRO A 31 -22.19 0.59 -9.14
C PRO A 31 -22.01 1.68 -8.07
N TYR A 32 -20.78 2.12 -7.81
CA TYR A 32 -20.46 3.08 -6.75
C TYR A 32 -20.47 4.54 -7.21
N ARG A 33 -20.59 4.82 -8.51
CA ARG A 33 -20.45 6.19 -9.05
C ARG A 33 -21.48 7.15 -8.50
N HIS A 34 -22.72 6.68 -8.38
CA HIS A 34 -23.86 7.52 -8.03
C HIS A 34 -24.30 7.36 -6.57
N THR A 35 -23.65 6.47 -5.82
CA THR A 35 -23.99 6.21 -4.42
C THR A 35 -23.32 7.23 -3.50
N PHE A 36 -24.06 7.68 -2.50
CA PHE A 36 -23.52 8.47 -1.39
C PHE A 36 -22.88 7.60 -0.31
N SER A 37 -22.99 6.27 -0.39
CA SER A 37 -22.30 5.36 0.50
C SER A 37 -20.84 5.21 0.10
N LYS A 38 -19.98 4.99 1.11
CA LYS A 38 -18.57 4.67 0.88
C LYS A 38 -18.46 3.42 0.00
N PRO A 39 -17.68 3.45 -1.10
CA PRO A 39 -17.42 2.25 -1.88
C PRO A 39 -16.88 1.12 -0.99
N GLY A 40 -17.28 -0.12 -1.27
CA GLY A 40 -16.71 -1.31 -0.60
C GLY A 40 -15.26 -1.62 -1.02
N ILE A 41 -14.61 -0.66 -1.66
CA ILE A 41 -13.26 -0.70 -2.22
C ILE A 41 -12.38 0.18 -1.32
N PRO A 42 -11.21 -0.30 -0.86
CA PRO A 42 -10.31 0.51 -0.04
C PRO A 42 -9.77 1.72 -0.82
N LEU A 43 -9.36 2.76 -0.10
CA LEU A 43 -8.91 4.02 -0.71
C LEU A 43 -7.67 3.79 -1.59
N GLU A 44 -6.77 2.92 -1.16
CA GLU A 44 -5.57 2.54 -1.91
C GLU A 44 -5.91 1.99 -3.31
N GLU A 45 -6.91 1.12 -3.41
CA GLU A 45 -7.39 0.60 -4.71
C GLU A 45 -8.05 1.69 -5.53
N MET A 46 -8.85 2.57 -4.91
CA MET A 46 -9.45 3.72 -5.59
C MET A 46 -8.40 4.70 -6.13
N VAL A 47 -7.26 4.86 -5.45
CA VAL A 47 -6.11 5.62 -5.94
C VAL A 47 -5.55 4.99 -7.21
N VAL A 48 -5.32 3.67 -7.20
CA VAL A 48 -4.82 2.96 -8.38
C VAL A 48 -5.80 3.08 -9.55
N VAL A 49 -7.11 2.92 -9.30
CA VAL A 49 -8.17 3.14 -10.29
C VAL A 49 -8.07 4.54 -10.89
N ALA A 50 -7.95 5.58 -10.06
CA ALA A 50 -7.87 6.96 -10.52
C ALA A 50 -6.61 7.23 -11.36
N VAL A 51 -5.48 6.62 -11.02
CA VAL A 51 -4.25 6.68 -11.81
C VAL A 51 -4.40 5.94 -13.14
N CYS A 52 -5.07 4.78 -13.16
CA CYS A 52 -5.33 4.04 -14.40
C CYS A 52 -6.13 4.86 -15.43
N PHE A 53 -7.10 5.66 -14.98
CA PHE A 53 -7.84 6.56 -15.88
C PHE A 53 -7.09 7.86 -16.24
N ASN A 54 -6.00 8.18 -15.54
CA ASN A 54 -5.20 9.39 -15.76
C ASN A 54 -3.69 9.08 -15.72
N PRO A 55 -3.19 8.19 -16.58
CA PRO A 55 -1.79 7.80 -16.57
C PRO A 55 -0.89 8.97 -16.97
N ASP A 56 0.34 8.95 -16.47
CA ASP A 56 1.38 9.95 -16.78
C ASP A 56 1.01 11.39 -16.38
N ARG A 57 0.15 11.52 -15.37
CA ARG A 57 -0.24 12.82 -14.79
C ARG A 57 0.24 12.96 -13.35
N PRO A 58 0.38 14.20 -12.86
CA PRO A 58 0.54 14.47 -11.43
C PRO A 58 -0.54 13.78 -10.59
N GLY A 59 -0.22 13.33 -9.39
CA GLY A 59 -1.20 12.71 -8.49
C GLY A 59 -2.42 13.58 -8.18
N THR A 60 -2.27 14.91 -8.24
CA THR A 60 -3.40 15.86 -8.15
C THR A 60 -4.43 15.68 -9.27
N SER A 61 -4.01 15.20 -10.45
CA SER A 61 -4.91 14.92 -11.58
C SER A 61 -5.74 13.65 -11.33
N ALA A 62 -5.14 12.63 -10.73
CA ALA A 62 -5.87 11.43 -10.33
C ALA A 62 -6.94 11.77 -9.27
N LEU A 63 -6.61 12.58 -8.26
CA LEU A 63 -7.60 13.06 -7.30
C LEU A 63 -8.71 13.91 -7.96
N LYS A 64 -8.32 14.83 -8.86
CA LYS A 64 -9.29 15.64 -9.63
C LYS A 64 -10.22 14.80 -10.50
N TRP A 65 -9.79 13.62 -10.93
CA TRP A 65 -10.66 12.67 -11.61
C TRP A 65 -11.54 11.91 -10.62
N LEU A 66 -10.99 11.43 -9.52
CA LEU A 66 -11.73 10.63 -8.53
C LEU A 66 -12.96 11.36 -7.98
N VAL A 67 -12.79 12.62 -7.56
CA VAL A 67 -13.84 13.40 -6.88
C VAL A 67 -15.13 13.54 -7.72
N PRO A 68 -15.10 14.00 -8.98
CA PRO A 68 -16.33 14.13 -9.78
C PRO A 68 -16.92 12.80 -10.28
N HIS A 69 -16.16 11.70 -10.27
CA HIS A 69 -16.65 10.41 -10.77
C HIS A 69 -17.38 9.59 -9.70
N PHE A 70 -17.25 9.94 -8.42
CA PHE A 70 -17.82 9.20 -7.31
C PHE A 70 -18.47 10.15 -6.30
N ARG A 71 -19.80 10.07 -6.23
CA ARG A 71 -20.62 11.00 -5.43
C ARG A 71 -20.25 11.04 -3.95
N TYR A 72 -19.87 9.90 -3.37
CA TYR A 72 -19.37 9.83 -1.99
C TYR A 72 -18.17 10.77 -1.75
N TYR A 73 -17.15 10.73 -2.61
CA TYR A 73 -15.96 11.56 -2.44
C TYR A 73 -16.24 13.02 -2.77
N GLN A 74 -17.16 13.30 -3.69
CA GLN A 74 -17.65 14.66 -3.94
C GLN A 74 -18.29 15.25 -2.68
N ASP A 75 -19.15 14.48 -2.01
CA ASP A 75 -19.82 14.91 -0.78
C ASP A 75 -18.83 15.15 0.36
N MET A 76 -17.84 14.26 0.54
CA MET A 76 -16.76 14.46 1.51
C MET A 76 -16.02 15.79 1.30
N VAL A 77 -15.65 16.10 0.06
CA VAL A 77 -14.94 17.35 -0.26
C VAL A 77 -15.83 18.57 -0.01
N ASN A 78 -17.11 18.51 -0.37
CA ASN A 78 -18.06 19.61 -0.14
C ASN A 78 -18.30 19.84 1.37
N PHE A 79 -18.33 18.76 2.15
CA PHE A 79 -18.46 18.82 3.60
C PHE A 79 -17.24 19.51 4.24
N ASP A 80 -16.03 19.21 3.78
CA ASP A 80 -14.80 19.84 4.26
C ASP A 80 -14.81 21.36 4.02
N PHE A 81 -15.33 21.82 2.88
CA PHE A 81 -15.44 23.26 2.57
C PHE A 81 -16.53 23.98 3.37
N SER A 82 -17.62 23.28 3.70
CA SER A 82 -18.75 23.86 4.44
C SER A 82 -18.44 24.02 5.92
N THR A 83 -17.60 23.16 6.48
CA THR A 83 -17.33 23.08 7.92
C THR A 83 -16.14 23.94 8.35
N THR A 84 -16.06 25.19 7.86
CA THR A 84 -14.96 26.15 8.13
C THR A 84 -14.73 26.52 9.61
N ARG A 85 -15.47 25.92 10.56
CA ARG A 85 -15.39 26.23 11.99
C ARG A 85 -15.11 25.06 12.93
N SER A 86 -14.95 23.82 12.45
CA SER A 86 -14.75 22.69 13.37
C SER A 86 -13.29 22.23 13.38
N PHE A 87 -12.54 22.67 14.40
CA PHE A 87 -11.12 22.36 14.66
C PHE A 87 -10.85 20.90 15.08
N GLY A 88 -11.73 19.96 14.77
CA GLY A 88 -11.64 18.58 15.28
C GLY A 88 -11.59 17.55 14.17
N SER A 89 -10.39 17.04 13.86
CA SER A 89 -10.15 15.72 13.26
C SER A 89 -11.02 15.34 12.02
N GLY A 90 -11.36 16.30 11.16
CA GLY A 90 -12.03 16.01 9.90
C GLY A 90 -11.13 15.15 9.01
N ARG A 91 -11.68 14.07 8.44
CA ARG A 91 -10.96 13.23 7.47
C ARG A 91 -10.69 14.06 6.22
N ASN A 92 -9.45 14.53 6.08
CA ASN A 92 -9.04 15.29 4.93
C ASN A 92 -8.77 14.32 3.77
N LEU A 93 -9.75 14.15 2.88
CA LEU A 93 -9.65 13.22 1.74
C LEU A 93 -8.38 13.45 0.92
N ARG A 94 -7.96 14.71 0.76
CA ARG A 94 -6.75 15.04 0.01
C ARG A 94 -5.52 14.48 0.71
N GLN A 95 -5.40 14.65 2.02
CA GLN A 95 -4.30 14.10 2.81
C GLN A 95 -4.31 12.57 2.75
N ASP A 96 -5.46 11.95 3.03
CA ASP A 96 -5.63 10.49 3.00
C ASP A 96 -5.27 9.90 1.63
N PHE A 97 -5.64 10.59 0.54
CA PHE A 97 -5.32 10.17 -0.83
C PHE A 97 -3.80 10.19 -1.08
N PHE A 98 -3.10 11.27 -0.69
CA PHE A 98 -1.65 11.34 -0.89
C PHE A 98 -0.88 10.41 0.04
N ASP A 99 -1.36 10.20 1.26
CA ASP A 99 -0.81 9.18 2.17
C ASP A 99 -0.98 7.77 1.59
N ALA A 100 -2.12 7.48 0.96
CA ALA A 100 -2.33 6.23 0.21
C ALA A 100 -1.38 6.11 -0.98
N VAL A 101 -1.20 7.17 -1.79
CA VAL A 101 -0.20 7.19 -2.88
C VAL A 101 1.21 6.90 -2.35
N HIS A 102 1.58 7.48 -1.20
CA HIS A 102 2.90 7.27 -0.59
C HIS A 102 3.10 5.88 0.01
N LYS A 103 2.03 5.23 0.46
CA LYS A 103 2.04 3.88 1.01
C LYS A 103 2.12 2.79 -0.07
N LEU A 104 1.70 3.09 -1.30
CA LEU A 104 1.70 2.17 -2.42
C LEU A 104 3.09 2.10 -3.09
N ASP A 105 3.95 1.20 -2.60
CA ASP A 105 5.24 0.90 -3.26
C ASP A 105 5.06 0.16 -4.61
N VAL A 106 3.93 -0.53 -4.79
CA VAL A 106 3.51 -1.24 -6.02
C VAL A 106 1.98 -1.14 -6.08
N PRO A 107 1.33 -0.80 -7.22
CA PRO A 107 1.81 -0.83 -8.61
C PRO A 107 2.18 0.55 -9.20
N ILE A 108 2.15 1.62 -8.42
CA ILE A 108 2.35 2.99 -8.90
C ILE A 108 3.85 3.27 -9.08
N MET A 109 4.30 3.38 -10.32
CA MET A 109 5.62 3.86 -10.68
C MET A 109 5.63 5.39 -10.72
N THR A 110 6.67 5.98 -10.13
CA THR A 110 6.88 7.44 -10.19
C THR A 110 7.94 7.73 -11.25
N ASN A 111 7.49 8.27 -12.39
CA ASN A 111 8.41 8.74 -13.41
C ASN A 111 8.95 10.10 -12.95
N LYS A 112 10.26 10.17 -12.66
CA LYS A 112 10.93 11.45 -12.48
C LYS A 112 11.04 12.10 -13.86
N PRO A 113 10.59 13.35 -14.04
CA PRO A 113 10.84 14.06 -15.29
C PRO A 113 12.36 14.17 -15.46
N GLU A 114 12.87 13.73 -16.60
CA GLU A 114 14.30 13.63 -16.89
C GLU A 114 15.01 15.00 -16.88
N GLN A 115 14.24 16.10 -17.01
CA GLN A 115 14.75 17.47 -17.10
C GLN A 115 13.92 18.50 -16.31
N GLY A 116 13.10 18.06 -15.35
CA GLY A 116 12.24 18.96 -14.57
C GLY A 116 12.91 19.53 -13.32
N PRO A 117 12.58 20.77 -12.88
CA PRO A 117 13.07 21.32 -11.62
C PRO A 117 12.70 20.40 -10.45
N ALA A 118 13.62 20.27 -9.48
CA ALA A 118 13.47 19.45 -8.29
C ALA A 118 12.27 19.93 -7.46
N GLY A 119 11.09 19.35 -7.70
CA GLY A 119 9.83 19.77 -7.07
C GLY A 119 8.62 19.60 -7.98
N GLU A 120 8.83 19.42 -9.29
CA GLU A 120 7.73 19.19 -10.21
C GLU A 120 7.03 17.85 -9.91
N ASN A 121 5.70 17.90 -9.87
CA ASN A 121 4.85 16.82 -9.37
C ASN A 121 5.20 15.47 -10.01
N ARG A 122 5.57 14.49 -9.18
CA ARG A 122 5.83 13.11 -9.62
C ARG A 122 4.67 12.62 -10.48
N ARG A 123 4.96 12.23 -11.72
CA ARG A 123 3.96 11.62 -12.60
C ARG A 123 3.70 10.21 -12.12
N LEU A 124 2.43 9.88 -11.95
CA LEU A 124 2.00 8.56 -11.52
C LEU A 124 1.68 7.74 -12.77
N VAL A 125 2.33 6.58 -12.88
CA VAL A 125 2.06 5.60 -13.93
C VAL A 125 1.81 4.27 -13.26
N VAL A 126 0.88 3.49 -13.79
CA VAL A 126 0.60 2.15 -13.32
C VAL A 126 0.76 1.20 -14.50
N ASP A 127 1.56 0.16 -14.29
CA ASP A 127 1.68 -0.95 -15.24
C ASP A 127 0.39 -1.77 -15.24
N ALA A 128 -0.08 -2.18 -16.42
CA ALA A 128 -1.39 -2.83 -16.56
C ALA A 128 -1.45 -4.17 -15.82
N ASP A 129 -0.40 -4.97 -15.91
CA ASP A 129 -0.36 -6.30 -15.31
C ASP A 129 -0.25 -6.18 -13.78
N LYS A 130 0.55 -5.22 -13.28
CA LYS A 130 0.59 -4.93 -11.84
C LYS A 130 -0.73 -4.37 -11.32
N ALA A 131 -1.44 -3.54 -12.09
CA ALA A 131 -2.76 -3.05 -11.72
C ALA A 131 -3.76 -4.20 -11.55
N ARG A 132 -3.78 -5.14 -12.50
CA ARG A 132 -4.66 -6.32 -12.45
C ARG A 132 -4.39 -7.18 -11.22
N VAL A 133 -3.11 -7.40 -10.89
CA VAL A 133 -2.76 -8.16 -9.70
C VAL A 133 -3.17 -7.42 -8.43
N PHE A 134 -2.96 -6.09 -8.39
CA PHE A 134 -3.22 -5.28 -7.20
C PHE A 134 -4.71 -5.04 -6.94
N LEU A 135 -5.46 -4.65 -7.96
CA LEU A 135 -6.93 -4.51 -7.90
C LEU A 135 -7.61 -5.88 -7.80
N GLY A 136 -6.83 -6.95 -7.99
CA GLY A 136 -7.28 -8.31 -8.15
C GLY A 136 -8.14 -8.49 -9.40
N PRO A 137 -8.45 -9.74 -9.76
CA PRO A 137 -9.68 -9.98 -10.49
C PRO A 137 -10.79 -9.59 -9.54
N CYS A 138 -11.50 -8.50 -9.81
CA CYS A 138 -12.53 -7.96 -8.94
C CYS A 138 -13.51 -9.05 -8.49
N ARG A 139 -13.23 -9.64 -7.32
CA ARG A 139 -14.01 -10.66 -6.64
C ARG A 139 -14.48 -11.86 -7.49
N THR A 140 -13.68 -12.41 -8.40
CA THR A 140 -13.88 -13.82 -8.74
C THR A 140 -13.56 -14.62 -7.48
N GLU A 141 -14.60 -15.30 -6.96
CA GLU A 141 -14.66 -16.34 -5.91
C GLU A 141 -13.38 -16.56 -5.08
N PRO A 142 -13.46 -16.63 -3.74
CA PRO A 142 -12.31 -16.79 -2.86
C PRO A 142 -11.37 -17.86 -3.43
N THR A 143 -10.27 -17.40 -4.02
CA THR A 143 -9.22 -18.28 -4.55
C THR A 143 -8.94 -19.25 -3.43
N THR A 144 -9.19 -20.54 -3.67
CA THR A 144 -9.05 -21.57 -2.64
C THR A 144 -7.78 -21.28 -1.85
N PRO A 145 -7.86 -21.24 -0.50
CA PRO A 145 -6.76 -20.74 0.31
C PRO A 145 -5.49 -21.45 -0.13
N PHE A 146 -4.46 -20.67 -0.47
CA PHE A 146 -3.23 -21.18 -1.05
C PHE A 146 -2.72 -22.34 -0.17
N ARG A 147 -2.89 -23.56 -0.67
CA ARG A 147 -2.54 -24.77 0.09
C ARG A 147 -1.04 -24.94 -0.01
N PHE A 148 -0.31 -24.26 0.89
CA PHE A 148 1.15 -24.35 0.95
C PHE A 148 1.64 -25.81 0.99
N MET A 149 0.89 -26.70 1.64
CA MET A 149 1.22 -28.13 1.71
C MET A 149 1.06 -28.90 0.39
N ASN A 150 0.37 -28.34 -0.61
CA ASN A 150 0.26 -28.92 -1.94
C ASN A 150 1.46 -28.57 -2.84
N LEU A 151 2.34 -27.66 -2.40
CA LEU A 151 3.59 -27.40 -3.11
C LEU A 151 4.53 -28.60 -3.01
N SER A 152 5.38 -28.79 -4.01
CA SER A 152 6.41 -29.82 -3.96
C SER A 152 7.36 -29.58 -2.77
N PRO A 153 7.97 -30.64 -2.19
CA PRO A 153 8.92 -30.50 -1.09
C PRO A 153 10.04 -29.49 -1.37
N GLU A 154 10.52 -29.42 -2.62
CA GLU A 154 11.59 -28.54 -3.05
C GLU A 154 11.18 -27.07 -2.94
N ILE A 155 10.00 -26.71 -3.47
CA ILE A 155 9.47 -25.34 -3.40
C ILE A 155 9.25 -24.94 -1.93
N ARG A 156 8.69 -25.83 -1.11
CA ARG A 156 8.48 -25.57 0.32
C ARG A 156 9.80 -25.30 1.03
N ASN A 157 10.83 -26.10 0.77
CA ASN A 157 12.16 -25.91 1.33
C ASN A 157 12.78 -24.58 0.87
N THR A 158 12.64 -24.20 -0.39
CA THR A 158 13.11 -22.87 -0.86
C THR A 158 12.40 -21.73 -0.13
N ILE A 159 11.08 -21.83 0.08
CA ILE A 159 10.33 -20.82 0.83
C ILE A 159 10.77 -20.79 2.30
N TYR A 160 11.00 -21.95 2.92
CA TYR A 160 11.56 -22.02 4.28
C TYR A 160 12.96 -21.42 4.33
N GLU A 161 13.84 -21.73 3.38
CA GLU A 161 15.17 -21.15 3.31
C GLU A 161 15.08 -19.63 3.18
N MET A 162 14.26 -19.08 2.28
CA MET A 162 14.05 -17.63 2.18
C MET A 162 13.47 -17.02 3.46
N ALA A 163 12.53 -17.72 4.11
CA ALA A 163 11.90 -17.26 5.34
C ALA A 163 12.79 -17.46 6.59
N LEU A 164 13.80 -18.31 6.56
CA LEU A 164 14.69 -18.60 7.68
C LEU A 164 16.09 -18.00 7.48
N SER A 165 16.45 -17.63 6.26
CA SER A 165 17.71 -16.93 5.94
C SER A 165 17.68 -15.45 6.30
N PHE A 166 16.81 -15.05 7.23
CA PHE A 166 16.95 -13.77 7.91
C PHE A 166 18.38 -13.66 8.46
N PRO A 167 19.08 -12.56 8.17
CA PRO A 167 20.42 -12.38 8.71
C PRO A 167 20.33 -12.46 10.25
N LYS A 168 21.25 -13.23 10.87
CA LYS A 168 21.32 -13.38 12.34
C LYS A 168 21.37 -12.03 13.06
N THR A 169 21.85 -11.00 12.37
CA THR A 169 21.63 -9.60 12.73
C THR A 169 20.17 -9.28 12.38
N GLY A 170 19.25 -9.47 13.33
CA GLY A 170 17.81 -9.27 13.12
C GLY A 170 17.50 -8.02 12.30
N ILE A 171 16.45 -8.09 11.48
CA ILE A 171 16.03 -7.02 10.57
C ILE A 171 15.85 -5.75 11.39
N ASN A 172 16.85 -4.87 11.35
CA ASN A 172 16.79 -3.59 12.02
C ASN A 172 15.98 -2.68 11.10
N ILE A 173 14.65 -2.76 11.22
CA ILE A 173 13.72 -1.84 10.56
C ILE A 173 13.91 -0.48 11.24
N ARG A 174 14.99 0.21 10.87
CA ARG A 174 15.17 1.62 11.23
C ARG A 174 14.02 2.36 10.56
N LYS A 175 12.98 2.66 11.33
CA LYS A 175 11.97 3.67 10.99
C LYS A 175 12.67 5.02 10.93
N GLY A 176 13.33 5.30 9.81
CA GLY A 176 14.22 6.43 9.63
C GLY A 176 13.80 7.28 8.44
N TYR A 177 13.20 8.42 8.75
CA TYR A 177 13.04 9.55 7.83
C TYR A 177 14.37 9.86 7.13
N LYS A 178 14.33 9.93 5.78
CA LYS A 178 15.33 10.57 4.91
C LYS A 178 16.80 10.29 5.27
N SER A 179 17.30 9.10 4.92
CA SER A 179 18.75 8.86 4.88
C SER A 179 19.15 8.38 3.48
N GLN A 180 20.12 9.07 2.88
CA GLN A 180 20.70 8.75 1.59
C GLN A 180 21.45 7.41 1.68
N ASN A 181 21.02 6.43 0.89
CA ASN A 181 21.68 5.12 0.83
C ASN A 181 23.05 5.24 0.13
N ARG A 182 24.12 5.27 0.92
CA ARG A 182 25.43 4.74 0.51
C ARG A 182 25.50 3.28 0.97
N VAL A 183 25.30 2.36 0.04
CA VAL A 183 25.52 0.94 0.27
C VAL A 183 27.04 0.72 0.29
N HIS A 184 27.63 0.60 1.48
CA HIS A 184 28.96 0.06 1.61
C HIS A 184 28.86 -1.46 1.54
N ALA A 185 29.39 -2.05 0.46
CA ALA A 185 29.63 -3.48 0.39
C ALA A 185 30.63 -3.85 1.51
N LEU A 186 30.17 -4.61 2.50
CA LEU A 186 31.05 -5.21 3.50
C LEU A 186 31.86 -6.31 2.82
N THR A 187 33.14 -6.02 2.59
CA THR A 187 34.14 -7.00 2.16
C THR A 187 34.33 -8.07 3.23
N LYS A 188 34.64 -9.28 2.74
CA LYS A 188 34.50 -10.59 3.40
C LYS A 188 35.52 -10.86 4.53
N ASP A 189 36.34 -9.88 4.90
CA ASP A 189 37.57 -10.12 5.65
C ASP A 189 37.47 -9.77 7.15
N ASN A 190 36.29 -9.43 7.65
CA ASN A 190 36.08 -9.08 9.05
C ASN A 190 35.43 -10.20 9.89
N ILE A 191 35.88 -11.44 9.65
CA ILE A 191 35.58 -12.60 10.51
C ILE A 191 36.81 -12.88 11.37
N MET A 192 37.06 -12.07 12.41
CA MET A 192 37.95 -12.46 13.48
C MET A 192 37.38 -12.14 14.86
N SER A 193 37.52 -13.14 15.73
CA SER A 193 37.16 -13.25 17.15
C SER A 193 35.67 -13.24 17.51
N LEU A 194 35.04 -14.42 17.43
CA LEU A 194 33.89 -14.75 18.26
C LEU A 194 34.39 -15.11 19.67
N SER A 195 34.00 -14.34 20.68
CA SER A 195 34.17 -14.71 22.08
C SER A 195 33.34 -15.96 22.41
N PRO A 196 33.81 -16.88 23.27
CA PRO A 196 33.03 -18.02 23.70
C PRO A 196 31.78 -17.56 24.46
N LEU A 197 30.61 -17.94 23.96
CA LEU A 197 29.32 -17.78 24.60
C LEU A 197 29.36 -18.35 26.04
N LYS A 198 29.16 -17.48 27.02
CA LYS A 198 28.87 -17.88 28.40
C LYS A 198 27.48 -18.53 28.45
N ARG A 199 27.51 -19.80 28.87
CA ARG A 199 26.48 -20.66 29.46
C ARG A 199 25.05 -20.10 29.57
N PHE A 200 24.11 -20.88 29.03
CA PHE A 200 22.68 -20.84 29.31
C PHE A 200 22.41 -20.94 30.81
N ALA A 201 21.60 -20.04 31.35
CA ALA A 201 20.97 -20.22 32.65
C ALA A 201 19.81 -21.21 32.49
N THR A 202 19.80 -22.26 33.31
CA THR A 202 18.71 -23.24 33.39
C THR A 202 17.59 -22.74 34.33
N PRO A 203 16.33 -23.19 34.16
CA PRO A 203 15.15 -22.62 34.85
C PRO A 203 15.01 -22.85 36.36
N THR A 204 16.07 -23.21 37.10
CA THR A 204 16.01 -23.59 38.51
C THR A 204 16.25 -22.45 39.51
N ASP A 205 16.53 -21.22 39.06
CA ASP A 205 16.92 -20.11 39.95
C ASP A 205 15.79 -19.14 40.33
N TYR A 206 14.53 -19.59 40.34
CA TYR A 206 13.43 -18.77 40.87
C TYR A 206 13.21 -19.05 42.36
N PRO A 207 13.48 -18.08 43.27
CA PRO A 207 13.07 -18.21 44.65
C PRO A 207 11.55 -18.17 44.75
N HIS A 208 10.98 -19.23 45.31
CA HIS A 208 9.62 -19.27 45.83
C HIS A 208 9.41 -18.23 46.94
N ASN A 209 8.14 -17.82 47.07
CA ASN A 209 7.50 -17.10 48.17
C ASN A 209 7.50 -15.57 48.12
N ARG A 210 6.29 -15.03 47.92
CA ARG A 210 5.65 -14.15 48.90
C ARG A 210 4.12 -14.22 48.76
N GLU A 211 3.51 -14.92 49.71
CA GLU A 211 2.10 -14.73 50.05
C GLU A 211 1.89 -13.29 50.49
N ILE A 212 0.93 -12.60 49.87
CA ILE A 212 0.41 -11.34 50.38
C ILE A 212 -0.95 -11.65 50.98
N ALA A 213 -0.97 -11.71 52.31
CA ALA A 213 -2.18 -11.75 53.11
C ALA A 213 -2.96 -10.42 52.93
N LEU A 214 -4.17 -10.52 52.39
CA LEU A 214 -5.16 -9.45 52.42
C LEU A 214 -5.99 -9.60 53.71
N GLN A 215 -5.57 -8.89 54.75
CA GLN A 215 -6.43 -8.59 55.89
C GLN A 215 -7.38 -7.45 55.52
N GLY A 216 -8.65 -7.65 55.83
CA GLY A 216 -9.75 -6.77 55.47
C GLY A 216 -9.74 -5.42 56.20
N ARG A 217 -10.55 -4.52 55.66
CA ARG A 217 -11.16 -3.42 56.41
C ARG A 217 -12.67 -3.46 56.16
N THR A 218 -13.36 -3.59 57.30
CA THR A 218 -14.73 -3.19 57.60
C THR A 218 -15.08 -1.81 57.06
#